data_AF-A0A821B233-F1
#
_entry.id   AF-A0A821B233-F1
#
_cell.length_a   1.000
_cell.length_b   1.000
_cell.length_c   1.000
_cell.angle_alpha   90.00
_cell.angle_beta   90.00
_cell.angle_gamma   90.00
#
_symmetry.space_group_name_H-M   'P 1'
#
loop_
_entity.id
_entity.type
_entity.pdbx_description
1 polymer ?
#
loop_
_entity_poly.entity_id
_entity_poly.type
_entity_poly.pdbx_seq_one_letter_code
_entity_poly.pdbx_strand_id
1 'polypeptide(L)'
;MSGSIIHEKLASLGPARQDSVNNDYSPLKLFTAAKTTITEIFKNIALYVNDSNKFLDEVSKSDRNLINDDKHKDIQQLKDKVTRILSVISRDHMKVVFFGRTSNGKSTTVNAMLRERILPVGMGHTTNCFLQIEGTDQAEPYVLTPGSDEPKSVTSLGNVGSALSREKLDSDSLVKILWPKEKCRLLRDDVILVDSPGIDVSANLDQWIENHCLDADV
;
A
#
# COMPACT_ATOMS: atom_id res chain seq x y z
N MET A 1 7.52 37.68 10.39
CA MET A 1 6.95 37.59 9.03
C MET A 1 7.08 36.18 8.45
N SER A 2 6.62 35.13 9.15
CA SER A 2 6.57 33.75 8.57
C SER A 2 5.28 32.98 8.89
N GLY A 3 4.39 33.50 9.73
CA GLY A 3 3.14 32.81 10.09
C GLY A 3 1.96 33.07 9.14
N SER A 4 2.05 34.08 8.26
CA SER A 4 0.92 34.51 7.43
C SER A 4 0.74 33.69 6.15
N ILE A 5 1.81 33.09 5.62
CA ILE A 5 1.80 32.42 4.31
C ILE A 5 1.20 31.01 4.39
N ILE A 6 1.27 30.36 5.56
CA ILE A 6 0.77 28.99 5.75
C ILE A 6 -0.76 28.98 5.93
N HIS A 7 -1.31 30.01 6.60
CA HIS A 7 -2.75 30.12 6.82
C HIS A 7 -3.53 30.44 5.53
N GLU A 8 -2.92 31.17 4.61
CA GLU A 8 -3.52 31.53 3.31
C GLU A 8 -3.60 30.32 2.35
N LYS A 9 -2.70 29.34 2.49
CA LYS A 9 -2.64 28.15 1.64
C LYS A 9 -3.60 27.03 2.06
N LEU A 10 -4.11 27.06 3.30
CA LEU A 10 -5.07 26.10 3.85
C LEU A 10 -6.54 26.58 3.74
N ALA A 11 -6.77 27.89 3.64
CA ALA A 11 -8.12 28.46 3.56
C ALA A 11 -8.79 28.34 2.17
N SER A 12 -8.04 27.96 1.12
CA SER A 12 -8.56 27.82 -0.25
C SER A 12 -9.13 26.42 -0.57
N LEU A 13 -9.24 25.52 0.41
CA LEU A 13 -9.72 24.14 0.25
C LEU A 13 -11.24 23.96 0.42
N GLY A 14 -12.03 25.04 0.46
CA GLY A 14 -13.50 24.96 0.40
C GLY A 14 -13.99 24.69 -1.04
N PRO A 15 -15.07 23.91 -1.26
CA PRO A 15 -15.51 23.57 -2.60
C PRO A 15 -16.21 24.77 -3.24
N ALA A 16 -15.46 25.56 -4.00
CA ALA A 16 -16.06 26.46 -4.98
C ALA A 16 -16.50 25.61 -6.18
N ARG A 17 -17.82 25.48 -6.36
CA ARG A 17 -18.42 24.88 -7.55
C ARG A 17 -18.06 25.74 -8.77
N GLN A 18 -17.06 25.33 -9.52
CA GLN A 18 -16.88 25.69 -10.92
C GLN A 18 -16.55 24.43 -11.70
N ASP A 19 -17.55 23.96 -12.45
CA ASP A 19 -17.44 22.93 -13.46
C ASP A 19 -16.53 23.45 -14.59
N SER A 20 -15.23 23.25 -14.45
CA SER A 20 -14.26 23.30 -15.54
C SER A 20 -13.30 22.14 -15.39
N VAL A 21 -13.31 21.26 -16.39
CA VAL A 21 -12.55 20.02 -16.50
C VAL A 21 -11.06 20.30 -16.37
N ASN A 22 -10.52 20.23 -15.15
CA ASN A 22 -9.09 20.10 -14.92
C ASN A 22 -8.83 18.63 -14.60
N ASN A 23 -8.63 17.83 -15.66
CA ASN A 23 -8.58 16.37 -15.63
C ASN A 23 -7.41 15.81 -14.78
N ASP A 24 -6.56 16.68 -14.22
CA ASP A 24 -5.36 16.31 -13.48
C ASP A 24 -5.43 16.45 -11.96
N TYR A 25 -6.50 17.02 -11.40
CA TYR A 25 -6.65 17.08 -9.95
C TYR A 25 -7.16 15.74 -9.42
N SER A 26 -6.32 15.05 -8.65
CA SER A 26 -6.65 13.81 -7.93
C SER A 26 -6.39 14.08 -6.46
N PRO A 27 -7.37 13.88 -5.55
CA PRO A 27 -7.07 13.87 -4.12
C PRO A 27 -5.96 12.88 -3.75
N LEU A 28 -5.82 11.80 -4.54
CA LEU A 28 -4.74 10.82 -4.40
C LEU A 28 -3.36 11.40 -4.73
N LYS A 29 -3.25 12.33 -5.69
CA LYS A 29 -1.98 13.03 -5.97
C LYS A 29 -1.52 13.88 -4.78
N LEU A 30 -2.45 14.43 -4.00
CA LEU A 30 -2.12 15.14 -2.75
C LEU A 30 -1.53 14.15 -1.73
N PHE A 31 -2.12 12.96 -1.61
CA PHE A 31 -1.59 11.89 -0.76
C PHE A 31 -0.19 11.46 -1.22
N THR A 32 -0.01 11.17 -2.51
CA THR A 32 1.31 10.82 -3.08
C THR A 32 2.34 11.93 -2.81
N ALA A 33 2.00 13.19 -3.06
CA ALA A 33 2.91 14.31 -2.82
C ALA A 33 3.28 14.48 -1.33
N ALA A 34 2.29 14.40 -0.44
CA ALA A 34 2.53 14.45 1.01
C ALA A 34 3.43 13.29 1.46
N LYS A 35 3.21 12.10 0.90
CA LYS A 35 3.97 10.89 1.19
C LYS A 35 5.41 10.94 0.69
N THR A 36 5.65 11.40 -0.53
CA THR A 36 7.00 11.65 -1.05
C THR A 36 7.74 12.61 -0.12
N THR A 37 7.09 13.70 0.27
CA THR A 37 7.67 14.72 1.15
C THR A 37 8.05 14.15 2.52
N ILE A 38 7.14 13.46 3.21
CA ILE A 38 7.40 12.89 4.54
C ILE A 38 8.48 11.78 4.45
N THR A 39 8.49 10.99 3.37
CA THR A 39 9.51 9.96 3.14
C THR A 39 10.89 10.56 2.98
N GLU A 40 11.04 11.64 2.20
CA GLU A 40 12.30 12.36 2.04
C GLU A 40 12.80 12.96 3.36
N ILE A 41 11.91 13.55 4.15
CA ILE A 41 12.24 14.09 5.48
C ILE A 41 12.80 12.97 6.37
N PHE A 42 12.11 11.83 6.46
CA PHE A 42 12.56 10.73 7.31
C PHE A 42 13.84 10.05 6.79
N LYS A 43 14.06 9.99 5.47
CA LYS A 43 15.34 9.55 4.89
C LYS A 43 16.48 10.47 5.35
N ASN A 44 16.28 11.78 5.31
CA ASN A 44 17.28 12.75 5.78
C ASN A 44 17.54 12.64 7.29
N ILE A 45 16.49 12.46 8.09
CA ILE A 45 16.64 12.21 9.54
C ILE A 45 17.44 10.92 9.78
N ALA A 46 17.16 9.85 9.04
CA ALA A 46 17.88 8.59 9.19
C ALA A 46 19.36 8.72 8.82
N LEU A 47 19.69 9.45 7.75
CA LEU A 47 21.07 9.76 7.40
C LEU A 47 21.78 10.49 8.54
N TYR A 48 21.16 11.57 9.05
CA TYR A 48 21.72 12.35 10.15
C TYR A 48 21.93 11.54 11.44
N VAL A 49 20.96 10.73 11.82
CA VAL A 49 21.04 9.86 13.00
C VAL A 49 22.09 8.77 12.82
N ASN A 50 22.23 8.22 11.60
CA ASN A 50 23.24 7.22 11.32
C ASN A 50 24.66 7.82 11.35
N ASP A 51 24.86 9.01 10.79
CA ASP A 51 26.15 9.70 10.83
C ASP A 51 26.51 10.14 12.25
N SER A 52 25.52 10.58 13.04
CA SER A 52 25.69 10.85 14.48
C SER A 52 26.13 9.58 15.24
N ASN A 53 25.49 8.43 14.97
CA ASN A 53 25.89 7.16 15.58
C ASN A 53 27.35 6.79 15.23
N LYS A 54 27.72 6.90 13.94
CA LYS A 54 29.10 6.62 13.51
C LYS A 54 30.11 7.53 14.21
N PHE A 55 29.82 8.83 14.29
CA PHE A 55 30.68 9.78 14.98
C PHE A 55 30.86 9.42 16.45
N LEU A 56 29.78 9.06 17.16
CA LEU A 56 29.87 8.65 18.56
C LEU A 56 30.63 7.33 18.72
N ASP A 57 30.44 6.37 17.81
CA ASP A 57 31.20 5.11 17.80
C ASP A 57 32.71 5.36 17.62
N GLU A 58 33.09 6.31 16.76
CA GLU A 58 34.48 6.72 16.55
C GLU A 58 35.06 7.40 17.79
N VAL A 59 34.34 8.38 18.36
CA VAL A 59 34.79 9.09 19.57
C VAL A 59 34.90 8.14 20.77
N SER A 60 33.95 7.20 20.94
CA SER A 60 33.98 6.21 22.02
C SER A 60 35.17 5.24 21.92
N LYS A 61 35.68 4.99 20.71
CA LYS A 61 36.90 4.20 20.48
C LYS A 61 38.16 5.00 20.81
N SER A 62 38.16 6.31 20.54
CA SER A 62 39.30 7.20 20.78
C SER A 62 39.44 7.64 22.23
N ASP A 63 38.34 8.00 22.90
CA ASP A 63 38.31 8.42 24.30
C ASP A 63 36.97 8.07 24.96
N ARG A 64 36.99 7.04 25.82
CA ARG A 64 35.81 6.51 26.51
C ARG A 64 35.21 7.48 27.53
N ASN A 65 35.91 8.52 27.95
CA ASN A 65 35.42 9.43 28.99
C ASN A 65 34.68 10.65 28.43
N LEU A 66 34.73 10.89 27.11
CA LEU A 66 34.09 12.06 26.48
C LEU A 66 32.58 11.91 26.28
N ILE A 67 32.07 10.67 26.25
CA ILE A 67 30.67 10.37 25.97
C ILE A 67 30.11 9.50 27.09
N ASN A 68 29.00 9.92 27.69
CA ASN A 68 28.24 9.07 28.60
C ASN A 68 27.57 7.93 27.81
N ASP A 69 27.76 6.69 28.25
CA ASP A 69 27.11 5.48 27.71
C ASP A 69 25.58 5.63 27.55
N ASP A 70 24.93 6.38 28.44
CA ASP A 70 23.49 6.67 28.33
C ASP A 70 23.14 7.44 27.05
N LYS A 71 23.96 8.44 26.68
CA LYS A 71 23.74 9.23 25.45
C LYS A 71 24.00 8.42 24.19
N HIS A 72 24.98 7.51 24.25
CA HIS A 72 25.26 6.58 23.15
C HIS A 72 24.05 5.66 22.92
N LYS A 73 23.52 5.10 24.01
CA LYS A 73 22.32 4.26 23.99
C LYS A 73 21.09 4.99 23.48
N ASP A 74 20.88 6.25 23.89
CA ASP A 74 19.75 7.06 23.42
C ASP A 74 19.77 7.27 21.90
N ILE A 75 20.95 7.50 21.34
CA ILE A 75 21.13 7.77 19.90
C ILE A 75 21.01 6.47 19.06
N GLN A 76 21.42 5.33 19.62
CA GLN A 76 21.12 4.01 19.04
C GLN A 76 19.61 3.73 19.04
N GLN A 77 18.92 4.00 20.16
CA GLN A 77 17.46 3.83 20.20
C GLN A 77 16.74 4.77 19.23
N LEU A 78 17.24 5.99 19.05
CA LEU A 78 16.69 6.92 18.06
C LEU A 78 16.84 6.38 16.63
N LYS A 79 17.99 5.77 16.31
CA LYS A 79 18.22 5.09 15.02
C LYS A 79 17.19 3.99 14.78
N ASP A 80 16.94 3.15 15.77
CA ASP A 80 15.95 2.08 15.67
C ASP A 80 14.53 2.63 15.47
N LYS A 81 14.15 3.67 16.22
CA LYS A 81 12.85 4.33 16.09
C LYS A 81 12.66 4.94 14.71
N VAL A 82 13.65 5.67 14.20
CA VAL A 82 13.60 6.29 12.86
C VAL A 82 13.53 5.21 11.77
N THR A 83 14.30 4.13 11.90
CA THR A 83 14.27 3.02 10.94
C THR A 83 12.90 2.33 10.90
N ARG A 84 12.28 2.12 12.07
CA ARG A 84 10.91 1.57 12.15
C ARG A 84 9.90 2.50 11.50
N ILE A 85 9.96 3.80 11.79
CA ILE A 85 9.03 4.77 11.17
C ILE A 85 9.24 4.79 9.65
N LEU A 86 10.48 4.80 9.17
CA LEU A 86 10.78 4.70 7.74
C LEU A 86 10.16 3.47 7.11
N SER A 87 10.26 2.30 7.76
CA SER A 87 9.67 1.06 7.23
C SER A 87 8.15 1.09 7.11
N VAL A 88 7.48 1.89 7.97
CA VAL A 88 6.03 2.09 7.92
C VAL A 88 5.65 3.09 6.83
N ILE A 89 6.35 4.22 6.75
CA ILE A 89 6.09 5.29 5.77
C ILE A 89 6.47 4.87 4.34
N SER A 90 7.50 4.03 4.19
CA SER A 90 7.98 3.55 2.89
C SER A 90 7.02 2.57 2.20
N ARG A 91 5.94 2.14 2.86
CA ARG A 91 4.87 1.38 2.20
C ARG A 91 4.25 2.31 1.17
N ASP A 92 4.59 2.16 -0.11
CA ASP A 92 4.33 3.20 -1.12
C ASP A 92 2.96 3.11 -1.79
N HIS A 93 1.93 2.66 -1.08
CA HIS A 93 0.57 2.58 -1.62
C HIS A 93 -0.50 2.99 -0.61
N MET A 94 -1.70 3.29 -1.12
CA MET A 94 -2.95 3.31 -0.35
C MET A 94 -3.65 1.97 -0.57
N LYS A 95 -4.03 1.26 0.48
CA LYS A 95 -4.67 -0.07 0.38
C LYS A 95 -6.14 0.00 0.77
N VAL A 96 -7.01 -0.38 -0.16
CA VAL A 96 -8.47 -0.44 0.05
C VAL A 96 -8.91 -1.90 -0.02
N VAL A 97 -9.62 -2.37 1.01
CA VAL A 97 -10.05 -3.77 1.10
C VAL A 97 -11.58 -3.88 1.06
N PHE A 98 -12.10 -4.66 0.12
CA PHE A 98 -13.53 -4.85 -0.08
C PHE A 98 -14.00 -6.13 0.62
N PHE A 99 -14.83 -5.97 1.65
CA PHE A 99 -15.50 -7.06 2.36
C PHE A 99 -17.00 -7.10 2.09
N GLY A 100 -17.59 -8.29 2.27
CA GLY A 100 -19.02 -8.51 2.09
C GLY A 100 -19.35 -9.94 1.73
N ARG A 101 -20.64 -10.29 1.80
CA ARG A 101 -21.13 -11.64 1.47
C ARG A 101 -20.82 -11.99 0.01
N THR A 102 -20.79 -13.28 -0.26
CA THR A 102 -20.68 -13.81 -1.62
C THR A 102 -21.79 -13.22 -2.50
N SER A 103 -21.43 -12.84 -3.74
CA SER A 103 -22.35 -12.25 -4.72
C SER A 103 -22.90 -10.84 -4.43
N ASN A 104 -22.43 -10.14 -3.38
CA ASN A 104 -22.80 -8.73 -3.13
C ASN A 104 -22.16 -7.71 -4.10
N GLY A 105 -21.39 -8.16 -5.09
CA GLY A 105 -20.81 -7.29 -6.12
C GLY A 105 -19.46 -6.64 -5.77
N LYS A 106 -18.68 -7.24 -4.86
CA LYS A 106 -17.33 -6.76 -4.49
C LYS A 106 -16.41 -6.64 -5.72
N SER A 107 -16.19 -7.74 -6.43
CA SER A 107 -15.36 -7.78 -7.65
C SER A 107 -15.91 -6.89 -8.76
N THR A 108 -17.24 -6.74 -8.85
CA THR A 108 -17.90 -5.81 -9.78
C THR A 108 -17.58 -4.35 -9.42
N THR A 109 -17.59 -4.00 -8.13
CA THR A 109 -17.26 -2.66 -7.63
C THR A 109 -15.81 -2.34 -7.92
N VAL A 110 -14.89 -3.27 -7.65
CA VAL A 110 -13.46 -3.13 -7.95
C VAL A 110 -13.23 -2.90 -9.45
N ASN A 111 -13.81 -3.74 -10.31
CA ASN A 111 -13.73 -3.56 -11.76
C ASN A 111 -14.30 -2.22 -12.23
N ALA A 112 -15.41 -1.76 -11.64
CA ALA A 112 -16.01 -0.48 -11.97
C ALA A 112 -15.11 0.70 -11.57
N MET A 113 -14.46 0.64 -10.40
CA MET A 113 -13.48 1.64 -9.96
C MET A 113 -12.26 1.68 -10.88
N LEU A 114 -11.79 0.52 -11.33
CA LEU A 114 -10.66 0.40 -12.27
C LEU A 114 -11.04 0.73 -13.72
N ARG A 115 -12.34 0.81 -14.03
CA ARG A 115 -12.92 0.96 -15.37
C ARG A 115 -12.53 -0.16 -16.35
N GLU A 116 -12.18 -1.32 -15.81
CA GLU A 116 -11.70 -2.46 -16.57
C GLU A 116 -12.11 -3.76 -15.88
N ARG A 117 -12.41 -4.81 -16.67
CA ARG A 117 -12.86 -6.11 -16.15
C ARG A 117 -11.64 -7.00 -15.84
N ILE A 118 -10.91 -6.65 -14.79
CA ILE A 118 -9.70 -7.37 -14.35
C ILE A 118 -10.08 -8.61 -13.54
N LEU A 119 -10.98 -8.46 -12.58
CA LEU A 119 -11.45 -9.55 -11.74
C LEU A 119 -12.56 -10.35 -12.44
N PRO A 120 -12.57 -11.69 -12.27
CA PRO A 120 -13.66 -12.52 -12.78
C PRO A 120 -14.98 -12.15 -12.08
N VAL A 121 -16.04 -11.95 -12.89
CA VAL A 121 -17.40 -11.63 -12.42
C VAL A 121 -18.41 -12.47 -13.19
N GLY A 122 -19.41 -13.02 -12.50
CA GLY A 122 -20.49 -13.80 -13.11
C GLY A 122 -20.97 -14.96 -12.22
N MET A 123 -22.02 -15.66 -12.65
CA MET A 123 -22.52 -16.84 -11.92
C MET A 123 -21.44 -17.94 -11.88
N GLY A 124 -21.16 -18.48 -10.69
CA GLY A 124 -20.09 -19.48 -10.48
C GLY A 124 -18.68 -18.91 -10.36
N HIS A 125 -18.48 -17.60 -10.58
CA HIS A 125 -17.22 -16.91 -10.32
C HIS A 125 -17.26 -16.28 -8.93
N THR A 126 -17.22 -17.12 -7.90
CA THR A 126 -17.10 -16.67 -6.51
C THR A 126 -15.63 -16.63 -6.12
N THR A 127 -15.15 -15.45 -5.74
CA THR A 127 -13.81 -15.24 -5.20
C THR A 127 -13.60 -16.10 -3.96
N ASN A 128 -12.68 -17.07 -4.03
CA ASN A 128 -12.42 -18.00 -2.92
C ASN A 128 -11.25 -17.55 -2.03
N CYS A 129 -10.34 -16.75 -2.58
CA CYS A 129 -9.12 -16.27 -1.93
C CYS A 129 -8.99 -14.75 -2.11
N PHE A 130 -8.07 -14.10 -1.41
CA PHE A 130 -7.84 -12.67 -1.59
C PHE A 130 -7.22 -12.39 -2.95
N LEU A 131 -7.80 -11.44 -3.69
CA LEU A 131 -7.29 -10.95 -4.96
C LEU A 131 -6.84 -9.51 -4.79
N GLN A 132 -5.53 -9.27 -4.80
CA GLN A 132 -4.93 -7.96 -4.65
C GLN A 132 -4.46 -7.43 -5.99
N ILE A 133 -4.96 -6.27 -6.40
CA ILE A 133 -4.56 -5.60 -7.64
C ILE A 133 -3.61 -4.46 -7.32
N GLU A 134 -2.43 -4.48 -7.93
CA GLU A 134 -1.39 -3.46 -7.77
C GLU A 134 -0.93 -2.95 -9.14
N GLY A 135 -0.43 -1.72 -9.16
CA GLY A 135 0.15 -1.12 -10.37
C GLY A 135 1.55 -1.66 -10.66
N THR A 136 1.84 -1.99 -11.92
CA THR A 136 3.20 -2.30 -12.40
C THR A 136 3.64 -1.37 -13.52
N ASP A 137 4.95 -1.12 -13.61
CA ASP A 137 5.58 -0.38 -14.72
C ASP A 137 5.82 -1.29 -15.94
N GLN A 138 5.55 -2.59 -15.83
CA GLN A 138 5.59 -3.52 -16.95
C GLN A 138 4.42 -3.26 -17.90
N ALA A 139 4.66 -3.42 -19.21
CA ALA A 139 3.64 -3.21 -20.23
C ALA A 139 2.54 -4.30 -20.22
N GLU A 140 2.92 -5.53 -19.91
CA GLU A 140 2.02 -6.68 -19.86
C GLU A 140 1.64 -7.03 -18.42
N PRO A 141 0.35 -7.32 -18.17
CA PRO A 141 -0.11 -7.69 -16.84
C PRO A 141 0.26 -9.13 -16.51
N TYR A 142 0.47 -9.42 -15.23
CA TYR A 142 0.83 -10.75 -14.75
C TYR A 142 0.29 -11.02 -13.34
N VAL A 143 0.37 -12.28 -12.91
CA VAL A 143 -0.16 -12.78 -11.64
C VAL A 143 0.95 -13.44 -10.86
N LEU A 144 1.00 -13.19 -9.55
CA LEU A 144 1.84 -13.91 -8.60
C LEU A 144 0.95 -14.69 -7.64
N THR A 145 1.30 -15.96 -7.43
CA THR A 145 0.58 -16.87 -6.52
C THR A 145 1.28 -16.93 -5.16
N PRO A 146 0.58 -17.29 -4.07
CA PRO A 146 1.20 -17.43 -2.76
C PRO A 146 2.47 -18.31 -2.80
N GLY A 147 3.56 -17.81 -2.23
CA GLY A 147 4.83 -18.56 -2.15
C GLY A 147 5.62 -18.68 -3.46
N SER A 148 5.25 -17.97 -4.53
CA SER A 148 5.98 -17.95 -5.80
C SER A 148 6.06 -16.55 -6.40
N ASP A 149 7.27 -16.11 -6.70
CA ASP A 149 7.55 -14.86 -7.41
C ASP A 149 7.58 -15.05 -8.94
N GLU A 150 7.17 -16.22 -9.44
CA GLU A 150 7.15 -16.52 -10.88
C GLU A 150 5.93 -15.87 -11.55
N PRO A 151 6.12 -14.97 -12.53
CA PRO A 151 5.01 -14.31 -13.22
C PRO A 151 4.18 -15.30 -14.05
N LYS A 152 2.88 -15.34 -13.79
CA LYS A 152 1.89 -16.12 -14.56
C LYS A 152 1.01 -15.21 -15.40
N SER A 153 0.46 -15.74 -16.50
CA SER A 153 -0.48 -14.99 -17.34
C SER A 153 -1.79 -14.70 -16.60
N VAL A 154 -2.34 -13.50 -16.81
CA VAL A 154 -3.68 -13.09 -16.30
C VAL A 154 -4.80 -14.00 -16.80
N THR A 155 -4.65 -14.62 -17.96
CA THR A 155 -5.63 -15.59 -18.48
C THR A 155 -5.86 -16.77 -17.53
N SER A 156 -4.89 -17.06 -16.66
CA SER A 156 -4.99 -18.07 -15.61
C SER A 156 -5.83 -17.65 -14.40
N LEU A 157 -6.22 -16.37 -14.25
CA LEU A 157 -6.98 -15.89 -13.08
C LEU A 157 -8.31 -16.62 -12.88
N GLY A 158 -9.02 -16.94 -13.95
CA GLY A 158 -10.26 -17.72 -13.87
C GLY A 158 -10.03 -19.11 -13.25
N ASN A 159 -8.83 -19.66 -13.40
CA ASN A 159 -8.42 -20.94 -12.86
C ASN A 159 -7.74 -20.85 -11.48
N VAL A 160 -7.44 -19.66 -10.96
CA VAL A 160 -6.66 -19.49 -9.71
C VAL A 160 -7.49 -18.80 -8.62
N GLY A 161 -8.32 -17.82 -8.97
CA GLY A 161 -9.11 -17.04 -8.00
C GLY A 161 -10.56 -17.52 -7.79
N SER A 162 -11.03 -18.43 -8.64
CA SER A 162 -12.41 -18.95 -8.59
C SER A 162 -12.54 -20.10 -7.61
N ALA A 163 -13.62 -20.17 -6.83
CA ALA A 163 -13.97 -21.33 -6.01
C ALA A 163 -14.16 -22.63 -6.81
N LEU A 164 -14.31 -22.51 -8.14
CA LEU A 164 -14.45 -23.63 -9.08
C LEU A 164 -13.11 -24.07 -9.70
N SER A 165 -11.97 -23.52 -9.28
CA SER A 165 -10.66 -23.94 -9.77
C SER A 165 -10.31 -25.38 -9.39
N ARG A 166 -9.51 -26.05 -10.24
CA ARG A 166 -8.95 -27.38 -9.94
C ARG A 166 -7.85 -27.32 -8.88
N GLU A 167 -7.12 -26.21 -8.84
CA GLU A 167 -6.18 -25.87 -7.78
C GLU A 167 -6.91 -24.96 -6.78
N LYS A 168 -7.57 -25.56 -5.79
CA LYS A 168 -8.23 -24.80 -4.72
C LYS A 168 -7.16 -24.14 -3.86
N LEU A 169 -6.93 -22.85 -4.08
CA LEU A 169 -6.24 -22.02 -3.11
C LEU A 169 -7.09 -21.93 -1.84
N ASP A 170 -6.42 -21.90 -0.69
CA ASP A 170 -7.07 -21.69 0.59
C ASP A 170 -7.69 -20.29 0.64
N SER A 171 -8.72 -20.13 1.47
CA SER A 171 -9.42 -18.86 1.59
C SER A 171 -8.58 -17.71 2.15
N ASP A 172 -7.51 -18.03 2.89
CA ASP A 172 -6.51 -17.08 3.38
C ASP A 172 -5.37 -16.81 2.37
N SER A 173 -5.39 -17.47 1.20
CA SER A 173 -4.38 -17.24 0.17
C SER A 173 -4.52 -15.86 -0.46
N LEU A 174 -3.39 -15.20 -0.73
CA LEU A 174 -3.32 -13.92 -1.44
C LEU A 174 -2.73 -14.09 -2.84
N VAL A 175 -3.52 -13.81 -3.86
CA VAL A 175 -3.07 -13.74 -5.26
C VAL A 175 -2.89 -12.29 -5.64
N LYS A 176 -1.70 -11.94 -6.17
CA LYS A 176 -1.40 -10.58 -6.63
C LYS A 176 -1.57 -10.48 -8.14
N ILE A 177 -2.28 -9.45 -8.58
CA ILE A 177 -2.57 -9.13 -9.97
C ILE A 177 -1.87 -7.82 -10.28
N LEU A 178 -0.80 -7.90 -11.07
CA LEU A 178 0.02 -6.75 -11.42
C LEU A 178 -0.48 -6.21 -12.74
N TRP A 179 -1.06 -5.01 -12.71
CA TRP A 179 -1.71 -4.38 -13.86
C TRP A 179 -0.99 -3.09 -14.27
N PRO A 180 -0.74 -2.85 -15.58
CA PRO A 180 0.02 -1.69 -16.03
C PRO A 180 -0.56 -0.37 -15.50
N LYS A 181 0.27 0.44 -14.82
CA LYS A 181 -0.12 1.77 -14.28
C LYS A 181 -0.63 2.72 -15.37
N GLU A 182 -0.17 2.54 -16.60
CA GLU A 182 -0.63 3.33 -17.74
C GLU A 182 -2.12 3.12 -18.04
N LYS A 183 -2.66 1.93 -17.78
CA LYS A 183 -4.05 1.55 -18.08
C LYS A 183 -5.06 2.03 -17.04
N CYS A 184 -4.63 2.26 -15.79
CA CYS A 184 -5.54 2.63 -14.71
C CYS A 184 -4.98 3.77 -13.83
N ARG A 185 -5.76 4.86 -13.71
CA ARG A 185 -5.37 6.02 -12.91
C ARG A 185 -5.23 5.72 -11.42
N LEU A 186 -6.10 4.87 -10.86
CA LEU A 186 -6.01 4.50 -9.44
C LEU A 186 -4.69 3.79 -9.14
N LEU A 187 -4.30 2.83 -9.99
CA LEU A 187 -3.05 2.10 -9.85
C LEU A 187 -1.81 2.98 -10.10
N ARG A 188 -1.94 4.00 -10.97
CA ARG A 188 -0.91 5.01 -11.20
C ARG A 188 -0.72 5.92 -10.00
N ASP A 189 -1.79 6.27 -9.30
CA ASP A 189 -1.79 7.06 -8.07
C ASP A 189 -1.53 6.14 -6.83
N ASP A 190 -0.85 5.00 -7.04
CA ASP A 190 -0.44 4.00 -6.05
C ASP A 190 -1.56 3.47 -5.13
N VAL A 191 -2.77 3.29 -5.66
CA VAL A 191 -3.85 2.61 -4.95
C VAL A 191 -3.78 1.10 -5.22
N ILE A 192 -3.74 0.32 -4.14
CA ILE A 192 -3.97 -1.12 -4.14
C ILE A 192 -5.42 -1.39 -3.78
N LEU A 193 -6.08 -2.24 -4.56
CA LEU A 193 -7.44 -2.71 -4.30
C LEU A 193 -7.43 -4.20 -4.00
N VAL A 194 -8.10 -4.62 -2.93
CA VAL A 194 -8.16 -6.03 -2.53
C VAL A 194 -9.61 -6.50 -2.49
N ASP A 195 -9.94 -7.51 -3.30
CA ASP A 195 -11.22 -8.22 -3.24
C ASP A 195 -11.10 -9.43 -2.31
N SER A 196 -11.91 -9.49 -1.26
CA SER A 196 -11.89 -10.59 -0.29
C SER A 196 -12.76 -11.77 -0.73
N PRO A 197 -12.56 -12.96 -0.15
CA PRO A 197 -13.58 -14.01 -0.16
C PRO A 197 -14.90 -13.52 0.47
N GLY A 198 -16.00 -14.23 0.21
CA GLY A 198 -17.26 -13.98 0.90
C GLY A 198 -17.12 -14.20 2.42
N ILE A 199 -17.57 -13.23 3.22
CA ILE A 199 -17.55 -13.36 4.70
C ILE A 199 -18.44 -14.49 5.23
N ASP A 200 -19.31 -15.03 4.39
CA ASP A 200 -20.18 -16.17 4.67
C ASP A 200 -19.53 -17.53 4.39
N VAL A 201 -18.28 -17.54 3.91
CA VAL A 201 -17.56 -18.75 3.49
C VAL A 201 -16.61 -19.29 4.58
N SER A 202 -16.14 -18.45 5.51
CA SER A 202 -15.21 -18.83 6.58
C SER A 202 -15.52 -18.13 7.90
N ALA A 203 -15.35 -18.82 9.02
CA ALA A 203 -15.55 -18.27 10.36
C ALA A 203 -14.33 -17.51 10.91
N ASN A 204 -13.17 -17.58 10.22
CA ASN A 204 -11.91 -17.02 10.69
C ASN A 204 -11.65 -15.61 10.13
N LEU A 205 -12.60 -14.69 10.35
CA LEU A 205 -12.46 -13.30 9.93
C LEU A 205 -11.26 -12.61 10.61
N ASP A 206 -11.00 -12.92 11.88
CA ASP A 206 -9.91 -12.33 12.65
C ASP A 206 -8.53 -12.62 12.02
N GLN A 207 -8.31 -13.86 11.57
CA GLN A 207 -7.07 -14.25 10.90
C GLN A 207 -6.86 -13.49 9.59
N TRP A 208 -7.94 -13.24 8.83
CA TRP A 208 -7.87 -12.45 7.60
C TRP A 208 -7.52 -11.00 7.87
N ILE A 209 -8.04 -10.43 8.95
CA ILE A 209 -7.71 -9.06 9.37
C ILE A 209 -6.21 -8.97 9.69
N GLU A 210 -5.70 -9.91 10.49
CA GLU A 210 -4.29 -9.97 10.87
C GLU A 210 -3.37 -10.12 9.66
N ASN A 211 -3.71 -11.00 8.71
CA ASN A 211 -2.84 -11.33 7.59
C ASN A 211 -2.88 -10.31 6.44
N HIS A 212 -4.05 -9.73 6.16
CA HIS A 212 -4.28 -8.97 4.92
C HIS A 212 -4.77 -7.54 5.14
N CYS A 213 -5.12 -7.11 6.36
CA CYS A 213 -5.84 -5.84 6.56
C CYS A 213 -5.25 -4.92 7.63
N LEU A 214 -4.26 -5.33 8.41
CA LEU A 214 -3.60 -4.43 9.39
C LEU A 214 -2.94 -3.19 8.75
N ASP A 215 -2.69 -3.26 7.45
CA ASP A 215 -2.13 -2.19 6.62
C ASP A 215 -3.17 -1.55 5.68
N ALA A 216 -4.47 -1.84 5.85
CA ALA A 216 -5.53 -1.21 5.07
C ALA A 216 -5.82 0.22 5.54
N ASP A 217 -6.01 1.13 4.59
CA ASP A 217 -6.37 2.53 4.84
C ASP A 217 -7.90 2.75 4.80
N VAL A 218 -8.61 1.96 3.98
CA VAL A 218 -10.08 2.02 3.76
C VAL A 218 -10.67 0.62 3.70
#